data_AF-A0A2H9QGP4-F1
#
_entry.id   AF-A0A2H9QGP4-F1
#
_cell.length_a   1.000
_cell.length_b   1.000
_cell.length_c   1.000
_cell.angle_alpha   90.00
_cell.angle_beta   90.00
_cell.angle_gamma   90.00
#
_symmetry.space_group_name_H-M   'P 1'
#
loop_
_entity.id
_entity.type
_entity.pdbx_description
1 polymer ?
#
loop_
_entity_poly.entity_id
_entity_poly.type
_entity_poly.pdbx_seq_one_letter_code
_entity_poly.pdbx_strand_id
1 'polypeptide(L)'
;MSKMIRKIRLKNWKSHKQSELEFRKGTNVLTGIIGAGKSTVVEALCYALFGTYPALKSNSVNLNEIIMNKPNQMEEAKVELEFDYNEKNYLIERTVFLGKNANQAKIFEEGRLLAGPKPKDVNEKINEIIEMNYDLFSRAVYSEQNQIDFFLKLDPSTRKKKFDEILDLEKYEKARKTNITVKNRIKKIAEEKEELIKKNTDLIDEKALKELNEKKELKEKRMKELEEEKEAKEKELEQNLKKIKELEEKEKKFKNLNEKAIKTESKITETEKKLKEEEIEIKEGEKEKQEKKLTELKKEKKEIEVKKKEFSAIQVKFNTQKEKKNLIGKEQEKKKELIPEEITSKEKMEEKTREKETELNEIKKMIQENE
;
A
#
# COMPACT_ATOMS: atom_id res chain seq x y z
N MET A 1 -6.77 -6.70 56.01
CA MET A 1 -8.13 -6.40 55.50
C MET A 1 -9.16 -6.97 56.46
N SER A 2 -9.84 -6.12 57.24
CA SER A 2 -10.96 -6.56 58.09
C SER A 2 -12.19 -6.80 57.20
N LYS A 3 -12.60 -8.07 57.04
CA LYS A 3 -13.86 -8.45 56.41
C LYS A 3 -14.73 -9.04 57.50
N MET A 4 -15.72 -8.28 57.98
CA MET A 4 -16.47 -8.70 59.15
C MET A 4 -17.89 -8.14 59.12
N ILE A 5 -18.88 -9.03 59.16
CA ILE A 5 -20.24 -8.66 59.53
C ILE A 5 -20.22 -8.24 61.00
N ARG A 6 -20.75 -7.06 61.33
CA ARG A 6 -20.78 -6.53 62.71
C ARG A 6 -22.12 -6.74 63.37
N LYS A 7 -23.19 -6.38 62.66
CA LYS A 7 -24.53 -6.32 63.27
C LYS A 7 -25.60 -6.50 62.21
N ILE A 8 -26.67 -7.21 62.57
CA ILE A 8 -27.90 -7.29 61.77
C ILE A 8 -29.09 -6.90 62.65
N ARG A 9 -29.95 -6.02 62.14
CA ARG A 9 -31.25 -5.70 62.75
C ARG A 9 -32.37 -6.15 61.83
N LEU A 10 -33.35 -6.82 62.41
CA LEU A 10 -34.52 -7.38 61.74
C LEU A 10 -35.78 -6.78 62.36
N LYS A 11 -36.70 -6.31 61.51
CA LYS A 11 -38.03 -5.85 61.92
C LYS A 11 -39.08 -6.51 61.02
N ASN A 12 -40.06 -7.16 61.63
CA ASN A 12 -41.15 -7.88 60.95
C ASN A 12 -40.66 -8.86 59.86
N TRP A 13 -39.50 -9.49 60.07
CA TRP A 13 -38.84 -10.36 59.11
C TRP A 13 -39.13 -11.83 59.41
N LYS A 14 -40.05 -12.45 58.65
CA LYS A 14 -40.59 -13.80 58.90
C LYS A 14 -40.98 -14.01 60.37
N SER A 15 -40.21 -14.80 61.13
CA SER A 15 -40.44 -15.08 62.56
C SER A 15 -39.89 -14.01 63.51
N HIS A 16 -39.08 -13.07 63.02
CA HIS A 16 -38.44 -12.02 63.82
C HIS A 16 -39.27 -10.74 63.81
N LYS A 17 -40.05 -10.50 64.87
CA LYS A 17 -40.79 -9.25 65.04
C LYS A 17 -39.84 -8.07 65.19
N GLN A 18 -38.87 -8.21 66.10
CA GLN A 18 -37.76 -7.29 66.28
C GLN A 18 -36.59 -8.10 66.83
N SER A 19 -35.45 -8.07 66.16
CA SER A 19 -34.25 -8.77 66.59
C SER A 19 -33.02 -7.99 66.20
N GLU A 20 -32.04 -7.96 67.09
CA GLU A 20 -30.73 -7.36 66.85
C GLU A 20 -29.68 -8.38 67.26
N LEU A 21 -28.77 -8.71 66.34
CA LEU A 21 -27.69 -9.66 66.60
C LEU A 21 -26.36 -8.99 66.27
N GLU A 22 -25.44 -9.05 67.23
CA GLU A 22 -24.05 -8.60 67.10
C GLU A 22 -23.14 -9.79 66.85
N PHE A 23 -22.23 -9.64 65.90
CA PHE A 23 -21.25 -10.64 65.52
C PHE A 23 -19.86 -10.16 65.98
N ARG A 24 -19.08 -11.08 66.56
CA ARG A 24 -17.71 -10.82 67.01
C ARG A 24 -16.72 -11.55 66.11
N LYS A 25 -15.44 -11.16 66.18
CA LYS A 25 -14.38 -11.88 65.48
C LYS A 25 -14.30 -13.32 65.99
N GLY A 26 -14.05 -14.28 65.10
CA GLY A 26 -13.98 -15.70 65.42
C GLY A 26 -15.29 -16.44 65.12
N THR A 27 -15.55 -17.52 65.86
CA THR A 27 -16.71 -18.39 65.64
C THR A 27 -17.92 -17.89 66.41
N ASN A 28 -18.97 -17.51 65.68
CA ASN A 28 -20.28 -17.16 66.25
C ASN A 28 -21.23 -18.34 66.04
N VAL A 29 -21.92 -18.79 67.09
CA VAL A 29 -22.84 -19.94 67.01
C VAL A 29 -24.26 -19.46 67.31
N LEU A 30 -25.18 -19.64 66.35
CA LEU A 30 -26.60 -19.40 66.56
C LEU A 30 -27.26 -20.69 67.08
N THR A 31 -27.68 -20.70 68.35
CA THR A 31 -28.32 -21.84 69.00
C THR A 31 -29.80 -21.57 69.30
N GLY A 32 -30.61 -22.63 69.29
CA GLY A 32 -32.05 -22.52 69.58
C GLY A 32 -32.83 -23.73 69.04
N ILE A 33 -34.10 -23.85 69.41
CA ILE A 33 -34.97 -24.95 68.96
C ILE A 33 -35.20 -24.92 67.44
N ILE A 34 -35.60 -26.06 66.86
CA ILE A 34 -36.02 -26.12 65.46
C ILE A 34 -37.20 -25.15 65.27
N GLY A 35 -37.17 -24.35 64.19
CA GLY A 35 -38.18 -23.32 63.93
C GLY A 35 -37.98 -21.98 64.65
N ALA A 36 -36.95 -21.82 65.48
CA ALA A 36 -36.67 -20.55 66.18
C ALA A 36 -36.19 -19.37 65.27
N GLY A 37 -36.17 -19.54 63.95
CA GLY A 37 -35.71 -18.50 63.02
C GLY A 37 -34.19 -18.43 62.80
N LYS A 38 -33.40 -19.40 63.27
CA LYS A 38 -31.93 -19.41 63.08
C LYS A 38 -31.51 -19.27 61.62
N SER A 39 -32.07 -20.10 60.73
CA SER A 39 -31.80 -20.03 59.30
C SER A 39 -32.30 -18.72 58.68
N THR A 40 -33.39 -18.18 59.22
CA THR A 40 -33.97 -16.89 58.79
C THR A 40 -33.03 -15.72 59.03
N VAL A 41 -32.22 -15.73 60.09
CA VAL A 41 -31.16 -14.72 60.29
C VAL A 41 -30.15 -14.76 59.15
N VAL A 42 -29.75 -15.97 58.71
CA VAL A 42 -28.78 -16.12 57.62
C VAL A 42 -29.39 -15.75 56.27
N GLU A 43 -30.66 -16.10 56.03
CA GLU A 43 -31.40 -15.61 54.87
C GLU A 43 -31.51 -14.08 54.84
N ALA A 44 -31.67 -13.44 56.01
CA ALA A 44 -31.69 -11.99 56.11
C ALA A 44 -30.34 -11.36 55.78
N LEU A 45 -29.23 -11.99 56.19
CA LEU A 45 -27.87 -11.55 55.79
C LEU A 45 -27.71 -11.61 54.27
N CYS A 46 -28.10 -12.73 53.65
CA CYS A 46 -28.09 -12.87 52.19
C CYS A 46 -28.94 -11.79 51.52
N TYR A 47 -30.16 -11.56 52.01
CA TYR A 47 -31.04 -10.56 51.45
C TYR A 47 -30.50 -9.14 51.61
N ALA A 48 -29.92 -8.80 52.76
CA ALA A 48 -29.31 -7.50 52.99
C ALA A 48 -28.20 -7.21 51.98
N LEU A 49 -27.31 -8.17 51.73
CA LEU A 49 -26.22 -8.01 50.77
C LEU A 49 -26.73 -8.02 49.31
N PHE A 50 -27.55 -9.00 48.92
CA PHE A 50 -27.80 -9.26 47.50
C PHE A 50 -29.24 -8.99 47.04
N GLY A 51 -30.14 -8.65 47.96
CA GLY A 51 -31.57 -8.53 47.67
C GLY A 51 -32.24 -9.87 47.34
N THR A 52 -31.55 -10.98 47.59
CA THR A 52 -32.05 -12.33 47.36
C THR A 52 -31.42 -13.33 48.32
N TYR A 53 -32.02 -14.51 48.41
CA TYR A 53 -31.57 -15.67 49.18
C TYR A 53 -32.11 -16.94 48.48
N PRO A 54 -31.67 -18.16 48.86
CA PRO A 54 -31.83 -19.33 47.99
C PRO A 54 -33.27 -19.62 47.61
N ALA A 55 -34.16 -19.62 48.62
CA ALA A 55 -35.58 -19.87 48.42
C ALA A 55 -36.31 -18.77 47.63
N LEU A 56 -35.83 -17.51 47.68
CA LEU A 56 -36.37 -16.42 46.85
C LEU A 56 -35.86 -16.53 45.39
N LYS A 57 -34.58 -16.89 45.20
CA LYS A 57 -33.97 -17.04 43.87
C LYS A 57 -34.56 -18.22 43.08
N SER A 58 -34.90 -19.31 43.76
CA SER A 58 -35.55 -20.48 43.14
C SER A 58 -37.06 -20.30 42.90
N ASN A 59 -37.63 -19.11 43.20
CA ASN A 59 -39.06 -18.84 43.18
C ASN A 59 -39.90 -19.79 44.06
N SER A 60 -39.28 -20.43 45.06
CA SER A 60 -39.98 -21.30 46.01
C SER A 60 -40.76 -20.52 47.07
N VAL A 61 -40.46 -19.23 47.23
CA VAL A 61 -41.06 -18.30 48.19
C VAL A 61 -41.24 -16.95 47.49
N ASN A 62 -42.39 -16.30 47.66
CA ASN A 62 -42.60 -14.95 47.15
C ASN A 62 -41.97 -13.88 48.03
N LEU A 63 -41.64 -12.72 47.46
CA LEU A 63 -41.08 -11.60 48.22
C LEU A 63 -41.99 -11.14 49.38
N ASN A 64 -43.32 -11.23 49.22
CA ASN A 64 -44.28 -10.88 50.26
C ASN A 64 -44.23 -11.83 51.47
N GLU A 65 -43.78 -13.08 51.29
CA GLU A 65 -43.66 -14.08 52.36
C GLU A 65 -42.44 -13.82 53.29
N ILE A 66 -41.60 -12.85 52.93
CA ILE A 66 -40.57 -12.30 53.82
C ILE A 66 -41.21 -11.49 54.96
N ILE A 67 -42.36 -10.86 54.69
CA ILE A 67 -43.04 -10.02 55.65
C ILE A 67 -43.77 -10.92 56.66
N MET A 68 -43.54 -10.65 57.95
CA MET A 68 -44.19 -11.36 59.04
C MET A 68 -45.72 -11.39 58.86
N ASN A 69 -46.29 -12.59 58.83
CA ASN A 69 -47.72 -12.84 58.63
C ASN A 69 -48.44 -13.39 59.88
N LYS A 70 -47.69 -13.68 60.95
CA LYS A 70 -48.21 -14.18 62.23
C LYS A 70 -47.58 -13.42 63.39
N PRO A 71 -48.34 -13.07 64.46
CA PRO A 71 -49.76 -13.34 64.66
C PRO A 71 -50.71 -12.50 63.77
N ASN A 72 -50.24 -11.34 63.30
CA ASN A 72 -50.97 -10.48 62.36
C ASN A 72 -50.10 -10.20 61.12
N GLN A 73 -50.72 -9.93 59.98
CA GLN A 73 -50.02 -9.50 58.77
C GLN A 73 -49.44 -8.10 58.96
N MET A 74 -48.12 -7.97 58.79
CA MET A 74 -47.44 -6.68 58.80
C MET A 74 -47.44 -6.07 57.38
N GLU A 75 -47.34 -4.75 57.31
CA GLU A 75 -47.30 -3.99 56.04
C GLU A 75 -45.89 -3.81 55.49
N GLU A 76 -44.87 -3.94 56.33
CA GLU A 76 -43.46 -3.80 55.96
C GLU A 76 -42.57 -4.77 56.73
N ALA A 77 -41.44 -5.14 56.11
CA ALA A 77 -40.31 -5.80 56.75
C ALA A 77 -39.03 -5.03 56.45
N LYS A 78 -38.18 -4.85 57.47
CA LYS A 78 -36.90 -4.14 57.34
C LYS A 78 -35.74 -5.05 57.76
N VAL A 79 -34.67 -5.02 56.99
CA VAL A 79 -33.36 -5.55 57.39
C VAL A 79 -32.31 -4.45 57.31
N GLU A 80 -31.49 -4.35 58.35
CA GLU A 80 -30.32 -3.49 58.40
C GLU A 80 -29.09 -4.36 58.65
N LEU A 81 -28.02 -4.12 57.89
CA LEU A 81 -26.77 -4.85 58.01
C LEU A 81 -25.61 -3.87 58.10
N GLU A 82 -24.85 -3.96 59.19
CA GLU A 82 -23.59 -3.25 59.39
C GLU A 82 -22.42 -4.21 59.19
N PHE A 83 -21.47 -3.84 58.34
CA PHE A 83 -20.29 -4.66 58.06
C PHE A 83 -19.07 -3.81 57.72
N ASP A 84 -17.91 -4.43 57.91
CA ASP A 84 -16.61 -3.88 57.53
C ASP A 84 -16.10 -4.56 56.27
N TYR A 85 -15.64 -3.75 55.34
CA TYR A 85 -14.96 -4.23 54.14
C TYR A 85 -13.86 -3.25 53.74
N ASN A 86 -12.64 -3.76 53.50
CA ASN A 86 -11.49 -2.94 53.13
C ASN A 86 -11.28 -1.69 54.01
N GLU A 87 -11.38 -1.88 55.33
CA GLU A 87 -11.16 -0.85 56.36
C GLU A 87 -12.21 0.27 56.39
N LYS A 88 -13.33 0.09 55.68
CA LYS A 88 -14.47 0.98 55.69
C LYS A 88 -15.69 0.31 56.32
N ASN A 89 -16.50 1.11 57.00
CA ASN A 89 -17.76 0.72 57.61
C ASN A 89 -18.91 1.00 56.65
N TYR A 90 -19.73 -0.02 56.41
CA TYR A 90 -20.90 0.03 55.55
C TYR A 90 -22.17 -0.28 56.33
N LEU A 91 -23.24 0.44 55.99
CA LEU A 91 -24.60 0.16 56.47
C LEU A 91 -25.51 -0.05 55.26
N ILE A 92 -26.17 -1.20 55.20
CA ILE A 92 -27.21 -1.47 54.21
C ILE A 92 -28.56 -1.49 54.91
N GLU A 93 -29.54 -0.79 54.35
CA GLU A 93 -30.93 -0.85 54.77
C GLU A 93 -31.79 -1.33 53.61
N ARG A 94 -32.64 -2.33 53.84
CA ARG A 94 -33.66 -2.75 52.87
C ARG A 94 -35.02 -2.82 53.54
N THR A 95 -36.02 -2.29 52.85
CA THR A 95 -37.42 -2.34 53.27
C THR A 95 -38.27 -2.96 52.17
N VAL A 96 -39.00 -4.01 52.53
CA VAL A 96 -40.01 -4.66 51.69
C VAL A 96 -41.38 -4.19 52.15
N PHE A 97 -42.19 -3.70 51.23
CA PHE A 97 -43.56 -3.28 51.53
C PHE A 97 -44.58 -4.26 50.94
N LEU A 98 -45.68 -4.47 51.66
CA LEU A 98 -46.84 -5.19 51.18
C LEU A 98 -47.74 -4.24 50.38
N GLY A 99 -48.16 -4.65 49.17
CA GLY A 99 -49.12 -3.88 48.37
C GLY A 99 -48.49 -2.91 47.38
N LYS A 100 -48.96 -1.65 47.33
CA LYS A 100 -48.65 -0.69 46.25
C LYS A 100 -47.33 0.08 46.41
N ASN A 101 -46.71 0.05 47.59
CA ASN A 101 -45.47 0.76 47.83
C ASN A 101 -44.30 0.02 47.19
N ALA A 102 -43.42 0.75 46.51
CA ALA A 102 -42.21 0.18 45.94
C ALA A 102 -41.19 -0.16 47.05
N ASN A 103 -40.55 -1.32 46.93
CA ASN A 103 -39.46 -1.72 47.82
C ASN A 103 -38.30 -0.75 47.74
N GLN A 104 -37.62 -0.53 48.87
CA GLN A 104 -36.55 0.44 49.00
C GLN A 104 -35.28 -0.22 49.50
N ALA A 105 -34.14 0.28 49.02
CA ALA A 105 -32.84 -0.06 49.55
C ALA A 105 -31.95 1.17 49.61
N LYS A 106 -31.07 1.21 50.62
CA LYS A 106 -30.02 2.23 50.76
C LYS A 106 -28.74 1.56 51.20
N ILE A 107 -27.61 2.09 50.75
CA ILE A 107 -26.28 1.74 51.26
C ILE A 107 -25.53 3.01 51.62
N PHE A 108 -24.90 2.98 52.79
CA PHE A 108 -24.08 4.05 53.32
C PHE A 108 -22.65 3.58 53.52
N GLU A 109 -21.68 4.46 53.29
CA GLU A 109 -20.26 4.29 53.60
C GLU A 109 -19.84 5.39 54.55
N GLU A 110 -19.33 5.04 55.73
CA GLU A 110 -18.94 6.01 56.77
C GLU A 110 -20.05 7.05 57.06
N GLY A 111 -21.30 6.60 57.06
CA GLY A 111 -22.50 7.43 57.28
C GLY A 111 -22.97 8.26 56.07
N ARG A 112 -22.27 8.23 54.93
CA ARG A 112 -22.68 8.93 53.70
C ARG A 112 -23.45 8.00 52.77
N LEU A 113 -24.60 8.46 52.26
CA LEU A 113 -25.40 7.69 51.31
C LEU A 113 -24.63 7.50 49.99
N LEU A 114 -24.38 6.24 49.62
CA LEU A 114 -23.72 5.88 48.37
C LEU A 114 -24.71 5.59 47.24
N ALA A 115 -25.78 4.85 47.54
CA ALA A 115 -26.81 4.49 46.55
C ALA A 115 -28.16 4.24 47.23
N GLY A 116 -29.24 4.47 46.50
CA GLY A 116 -30.63 4.35 46.94
C GLY A 116 -31.50 5.46 46.33
N PRO A 117 -32.84 5.35 46.40
CA PRO A 117 -33.62 4.34 47.12
C PRO A 117 -33.93 3.07 46.32
N LYS A 118 -33.52 2.97 45.05
CA LYS A 118 -33.86 1.84 44.18
C LYS A 118 -33.04 0.58 44.55
N PRO A 119 -33.67 -0.58 44.75
CA PRO A 119 -32.96 -1.84 45.05
C PRO A 119 -31.92 -2.25 44.00
N LYS A 120 -32.16 -1.93 42.72
CA LYS A 120 -31.24 -2.25 41.62
C LYS A 120 -29.91 -1.51 41.77
N ASP A 121 -29.95 -0.20 41.96
CA ASP A 121 -28.78 0.67 42.10
C ASP A 121 -27.92 0.24 43.32
N VAL A 122 -28.58 -0.15 44.42
CA VAL A 122 -27.90 -0.66 45.62
C VAL A 122 -27.24 -2.03 45.36
N ASN A 123 -27.90 -2.93 44.63
CA ASN A 123 -27.32 -4.23 44.27
C ASN A 123 -26.08 -4.07 43.37
N GLU A 124 -26.14 -3.19 42.37
CA GLU A 124 -25.00 -2.86 41.51
C GLU A 124 -23.85 -2.31 42.36
N LYS A 125 -24.15 -1.37 43.28
CA LYS A 125 -23.12 -0.78 44.14
C LYS A 125 -22.47 -1.79 45.09
N ILE A 126 -23.25 -2.71 45.66
CA ILE A 126 -22.72 -3.77 46.53
C ILE A 126 -21.82 -4.73 45.74
N ASN A 127 -22.22 -5.11 44.52
CA ASN A 127 -21.39 -5.96 43.66
C ASN A 127 -20.06 -5.28 43.29
N GLU A 128 -20.05 -3.95 43.08
CA GLU A 128 -18.81 -3.18 42.89
C GLU A 128 -17.91 -3.19 44.13
N ILE A 129 -18.50 -3.03 45.33
CA ILE A 129 -17.72 -2.94 46.59
C ILE A 129 -17.14 -4.29 46.99
N ILE A 130 -17.97 -5.33 47.01
CA ILE A 130 -17.57 -6.66 47.50
C ILE A 130 -16.86 -7.47 46.40
N GLU A 131 -16.99 -7.05 45.13
CA GLU A 131 -16.43 -7.73 43.95
C GLU A 131 -16.88 -9.19 43.85
N MET A 132 -18.06 -9.50 44.41
CA MET A 132 -18.60 -10.83 44.51
C MET A 132 -20.10 -10.79 44.30
N ASN A 133 -20.59 -11.58 43.34
CA ASN A 133 -22.02 -11.73 43.10
C ASN A 133 -22.64 -12.77 44.06
N TYR A 134 -23.98 -12.83 44.08
CA TYR A 134 -24.71 -13.76 44.95
C TYR A 134 -24.35 -15.24 44.68
N ASP A 135 -24.18 -15.65 43.42
CA ASP A 135 -23.86 -17.04 43.07
C ASP A 135 -22.50 -17.48 43.62
N LEU A 136 -21.53 -16.57 43.62
CA LEU A 136 -20.22 -16.78 44.22
C LEU A 136 -20.33 -16.82 45.75
N PHE A 137 -21.02 -15.85 46.35
CA PHE A 137 -21.22 -15.81 47.80
C PHE A 137 -21.92 -17.07 48.33
N SER A 138 -22.99 -17.51 47.67
CA SER A 138 -23.79 -18.66 48.09
C SER A 138 -23.07 -20.00 47.96
N ARG A 139 -21.93 -20.04 47.26
CA ARG A 139 -21.13 -21.26 47.08
C ARG A 139 -19.82 -21.23 47.87
N ALA A 140 -19.23 -20.04 48.07
CA ALA A 140 -17.93 -19.88 48.70
C ALA A 140 -18.00 -19.46 50.17
N VAL A 141 -19.02 -18.69 50.57
CA VAL A 141 -19.11 -18.09 51.91
C VAL A 141 -20.29 -18.66 52.69
N TYR A 142 -21.44 -18.78 52.04
CA TYR A 142 -22.63 -19.38 52.64
C TYR A 142 -22.70 -20.86 52.30
N SER A 143 -22.43 -21.71 53.28
CA SER A 143 -22.66 -23.14 53.13
C SER A 143 -24.14 -23.44 53.36
N GLU A 144 -24.94 -23.51 52.30
CA GLU A 144 -26.30 -24.02 52.38
C GLU A 144 -26.33 -25.41 53.05
N GLN A 145 -27.36 -25.67 53.85
CA GLN A 145 -27.53 -26.95 54.53
C GLN A 145 -27.56 -28.07 53.47
N ASN A 146 -26.72 -29.10 53.64
CA ASN A 146 -26.54 -30.22 52.71
C ASN A 146 -25.91 -29.88 51.34
N GLN A 147 -25.22 -28.75 51.19
CA GLN A 147 -24.49 -28.39 49.95
C GLN A 147 -22.97 -28.28 50.11
N ILE A 148 -22.40 -28.62 51.27
CA ILE A 148 -20.93 -28.68 51.44
C ILE A 148 -20.30 -29.64 50.42
N ASP A 149 -21.00 -30.72 50.11
CA ASP A 149 -20.59 -31.72 49.14
C ASP A 149 -20.99 -31.36 47.69
N PHE A 150 -21.56 -30.18 47.44
CA PHE A 150 -21.94 -29.74 46.09
C PHE A 150 -20.75 -29.84 45.14
N PHE A 151 -19.62 -29.21 45.49
CA PHE A 151 -18.41 -29.28 44.67
C PHE A 151 -17.87 -30.71 44.54
N LEU A 152 -18.01 -31.54 45.59
CA LEU A 152 -17.55 -32.94 45.58
C LEU A 152 -18.40 -33.83 44.67
N LYS A 153 -19.70 -33.53 44.54
CA LYS A 153 -20.67 -34.23 43.67
C LYS A 153 -20.59 -33.81 42.21
N LEU A 154 -20.08 -32.61 41.90
CA LEU A 154 -19.90 -32.16 40.52
C LEU A 154 -18.85 -33.02 39.79
N ASP A 155 -19.12 -33.34 38.52
CA ASP A 155 -18.15 -33.93 37.62
C ASP A 155 -16.94 -32.98 37.42
N PRO A 156 -15.75 -33.50 37.07
CA PRO A 156 -14.54 -32.66 36.95
C PRO A 156 -14.69 -31.46 36.00
N SER A 157 -15.46 -31.59 34.91
CA SER A 157 -15.65 -30.52 33.92
C SER A 157 -16.54 -29.42 34.47
N THR A 158 -17.69 -29.78 35.05
CA THR A 158 -18.62 -28.82 35.66
C THR A 158 -18.02 -28.16 36.90
N ARG A 159 -17.28 -28.92 37.71
CA ARG A 159 -16.53 -28.39 38.85
C ARG A 159 -15.53 -27.34 38.40
N LYS A 160 -14.73 -27.63 37.37
CA LYS A 160 -13.78 -26.67 36.80
C LYS A 160 -14.49 -25.40 36.31
N LYS A 161 -15.56 -25.54 35.52
CA LYS A 161 -16.37 -24.38 35.08
C LYS A 161 -16.87 -23.54 36.25
N LYS A 162 -17.30 -24.17 37.34
CA LYS A 162 -17.75 -23.46 38.54
C LYS A 162 -16.61 -22.72 39.24
N PHE A 163 -15.41 -23.29 39.29
CA PHE A 163 -14.23 -22.57 39.77
C PHE A 163 -13.82 -21.42 38.83
N ASP A 164 -13.92 -21.62 37.52
CA ASP A 164 -13.64 -20.57 36.53
C ASP A 164 -14.65 -19.40 36.67
N GLU A 165 -15.92 -19.68 36.95
CA GLU A 165 -16.97 -18.69 37.28
C GLU A 165 -16.63 -17.94 38.59
N ILE A 166 -16.20 -18.67 39.62
CA ILE A 166 -15.86 -18.12 40.95
C ILE A 166 -14.64 -17.21 40.88
N LEU A 167 -13.63 -17.60 40.10
CA LEU A 167 -12.39 -16.84 39.92
C LEU A 167 -12.50 -15.78 38.83
N ASP A 168 -13.70 -15.58 38.27
CA ASP A 168 -13.98 -14.66 37.16
C ASP A 168 -13.00 -14.85 35.99
N LEU A 169 -12.70 -16.11 35.67
CA LEU A 169 -11.83 -16.50 34.56
C LEU A 169 -12.55 -16.49 33.21
N GLU A 170 -13.89 -16.42 33.22
CA GLU A 170 -14.70 -16.38 32.00
C GLU A 170 -14.38 -15.19 31.09
N LYS A 171 -14.06 -14.03 31.67
CA LYS A 171 -13.67 -12.84 30.90
C LYS A 171 -12.38 -13.06 30.12
N TYR A 172 -11.43 -13.77 30.70
CA TYR A 172 -10.16 -14.11 30.06
C TYR A 172 -10.36 -15.17 28.97
N GLU A 173 -11.21 -16.16 29.21
CA GLU A 173 -11.52 -17.17 28.21
C GLU A 173 -12.29 -16.59 27.01
N LYS A 174 -13.20 -15.64 27.24
CA LYS A 174 -13.84 -14.86 26.17
C LYS A 174 -12.83 -14.06 25.37
N ALA A 175 -11.95 -13.31 26.03
CA ALA A 175 -10.88 -12.54 25.37
C ALA A 175 -9.96 -13.45 24.53
N ARG A 176 -9.57 -14.61 25.07
CA ARG A 176 -8.77 -15.61 24.37
C ARG A 176 -9.45 -16.10 23.09
N LYS A 177 -10.73 -16.48 23.15
CA LYS A 177 -11.50 -16.95 21.99
C LYS A 177 -11.60 -15.88 20.89
N THR A 178 -11.86 -14.64 21.28
CA THR A 178 -11.89 -13.50 20.35
C THR A 178 -10.52 -13.31 19.69
N ASN A 179 -9.44 -13.30 20.46
CA ASN A 179 -8.07 -13.15 19.93
C ASN A 179 -7.68 -14.28 18.97
N ILE A 180 -8.05 -15.53 19.26
CA ILE A 180 -7.81 -16.66 18.34
C ILE A 180 -8.58 -16.45 17.03
N THR A 181 -9.83 -16.00 17.09
CA THR A 181 -10.66 -15.74 15.91
C THR A 181 -10.07 -14.62 15.05
N VAL A 182 -9.64 -13.52 15.68
CA VAL A 182 -9.00 -12.39 15.01
C VAL A 182 -7.67 -12.83 14.39
N LYS A 183 -6.83 -13.55 15.13
CA LYS A 183 -5.56 -14.10 14.64
C LYS A 183 -5.78 -14.95 13.39
N ASN A 184 -6.75 -15.86 13.42
CA ASN A 184 -7.05 -16.73 12.29
C ASN A 184 -7.57 -15.96 11.07
N ARG A 185 -8.38 -14.90 11.28
CA ARG A 185 -8.82 -14.01 10.19
C ARG A 185 -7.67 -13.24 9.57
N ILE A 186 -6.79 -12.65 10.38
CA ILE A 186 -5.62 -11.92 9.90
C ILE A 186 -4.71 -12.87 9.11
N LYS A 187 -4.45 -14.07 9.64
CA LYS A 187 -3.64 -15.09 8.95
C LYS A 187 -4.22 -15.43 7.58
N LYS A 188 -5.55 -15.65 7.51
CA LYS A 188 -6.22 -15.96 6.24
C LYS A 188 -6.11 -14.80 5.24
N ILE A 189 -6.29 -13.56 5.68
CA ILE A 189 -6.14 -12.38 4.81
C ILE A 189 -4.70 -12.24 4.31
N ALA A 190 -3.70 -12.49 5.16
CA ALA A 190 -2.30 -12.46 4.77
C ALA A 190 -2.00 -13.53 3.70
N GLU A 191 -2.45 -14.76 3.91
CA GLU A 191 -2.33 -15.88 2.94
C GLU A 191 -3.00 -15.53 1.60
N GLU A 192 -4.23 -14.98 1.61
CA GLU A 192 -4.93 -14.55 0.40
C GLU A 192 -4.19 -13.43 -0.34
N LYS A 193 -3.58 -12.49 0.39
CA LYS A 193 -2.78 -11.39 -0.18
C LYS A 193 -1.47 -11.88 -0.77
N GLU A 194 -0.77 -12.79 -0.09
CA GLU A 194 0.44 -13.43 -0.63
C GLU A 194 0.15 -14.21 -1.91
N GLU A 195 -0.97 -14.95 -1.96
CA GLU A 195 -1.36 -15.71 -3.14
C GLU A 195 -1.68 -14.78 -4.33
N LEU A 196 -2.34 -13.65 -4.06
CA LEU A 196 -2.60 -12.61 -5.06
C LEU A 196 -1.31 -11.95 -5.56
N ILE A 197 -0.36 -11.66 -4.67
CA ILE A 197 0.94 -11.11 -5.04
C ILE A 197 1.69 -12.12 -5.92
N LYS A 198 1.80 -13.39 -5.52
CA LYS A 198 2.47 -14.42 -6.33
C LYS A 198 1.87 -14.53 -7.74
N LYS A 199 0.52 -14.62 -7.84
CA LYS A 199 -0.17 -14.67 -9.14
C LYS A 199 0.10 -13.44 -10.02
N ASN A 200 0.16 -12.24 -9.42
CA ASN A 200 0.42 -11.01 -10.17
C ASN A 200 1.90 -10.83 -10.53
N THR A 201 2.82 -11.28 -9.68
CA THR A 201 4.27 -11.14 -9.91
C THR A 201 4.73 -12.09 -11.03
N ASP A 202 4.22 -13.33 -11.05
CA ASP A 202 4.55 -14.32 -12.08
C ASP A 202 4.07 -13.90 -13.49
N LEU A 203 2.97 -13.15 -13.59
CA LEU A 203 2.39 -12.72 -14.87
C LEU A 203 3.04 -11.45 -15.43
N ILE A 204 3.55 -10.56 -14.57
CA ILE A 204 4.12 -9.28 -14.97
C ILE A 204 5.61 -9.43 -15.33
N ASP A 205 6.37 -10.27 -14.61
CA ASP A 205 7.81 -10.39 -14.83
C ASP A 205 8.14 -11.11 -16.13
N GLU A 206 7.63 -12.31 -16.41
CA GLU A 206 8.11 -13.07 -17.57
C GLU A 206 7.64 -12.50 -18.92
N LYS A 207 6.38 -12.08 -19.03
CA LYS A 207 5.84 -11.61 -20.32
C LYS A 207 6.35 -10.22 -20.68
N ALA A 208 6.40 -9.30 -19.71
CA ALA A 208 6.87 -7.94 -19.97
C ALA A 208 8.38 -7.90 -20.25
N LEU A 209 9.20 -8.73 -19.56
CA LEU A 209 10.63 -8.82 -19.88
C LEU A 209 10.87 -9.44 -21.25
N LYS A 210 10.14 -10.51 -21.61
CA LYS A 210 10.29 -11.15 -22.93
C LYS A 210 9.93 -10.18 -24.06
N GLU A 211 8.79 -9.50 -23.98
CA GLU A 211 8.39 -8.52 -25.00
C GLU A 211 9.34 -7.31 -25.09
N LEU A 212 9.89 -6.87 -23.95
CA LEU A 212 10.83 -5.74 -23.93
C LEU A 212 12.19 -6.14 -24.51
N ASN A 213 12.68 -7.34 -24.20
CA ASN A 213 13.93 -7.87 -24.75
C ASN A 213 13.82 -8.15 -26.25
N GLU A 214 12.70 -8.70 -26.73
CA GLU A 214 12.45 -8.88 -28.16
C GLU A 214 12.43 -7.54 -28.91
N LYS A 215 11.78 -6.52 -28.35
CA LYS A 215 11.79 -5.15 -28.92
C LYS A 215 13.18 -4.53 -28.90
N LYS A 216 13.97 -4.77 -27.86
CA LYS A 216 15.35 -4.28 -27.75
C LYS A 216 16.24 -4.93 -28.81
N GLU A 217 16.21 -6.25 -28.95
CA GLU A 217 16.98 -6.97 -29.97
C GLU A 217 16.61 -6.52 -31.40
N LEU A 218 15.31 -6.32 -31.67
CA LEU A 218 14.85 -5.86 -32.98
C LEU A 218 15.38 -4.45 -33.29
N LYS A 219 15.35 -3.54 -32.32
CA LYS A 219 15.91 -2.19 -32.47
C LYS A 219 17.43 -2.18 -32.60
N GLU A 220 18.14 -3.03 -31.87
CA GLU A 220 19.61 -3.15 -31.99
C GLU A 220 20.04 -3.68 -33.36
N LYS A 221 19.32 -4.67 -33.91
CA LYS A 221 19.54 -5.13 -35.29
C LYS A 221 19.30 -4.00 -36.28
N ARG A 222 18.20 -3.26 -36.13
CA ARG A 222 17.88 -2.15 -37.02
C ARG A 222 18.91 -1.02 -36.97
N MET A 223 19.44 -0.72 -35.79
CA MET A 223 20.53 0.26 -35.63
C MET A 223 21.81 -0.17 -36.34
N LYS A 224 22.20 -1.44 -36.23
CA LYS A 224 23.37 -1.96 -36.96
C LYS A 224 23.19 -1.88 -38.47
N GLU A 225 22.02 -2.25 -38.98
CA GLU A 225 21.70 -2.11 -40.41
C GLU A 225 21.78 -0.65 -40.87
N LEU A 226 21.27 0.29 -40.06
CA LEU A 226 21.32 1.72 -40.38
C LEU A 226 22.74 2.30 -40.30
N GLU A 227 23.57 1.83 -39.36
CA GLU A 227 24.99 2.19 -39.29
C GLU A 227 25.77 1.68 -40.51
N GLU A 228 25.53 0.44 -40.93
CA GLU A 228 26.12 -0.12 -42.16
C GLU A 228 25.65 0.63 -43.42
N GLU A 229 24.37 0.97 -43.52
CA GLU A 229 23.83 1.76 -44.64
C GLU A 229 24.43 3.18 -44.65
N LYS A 230 24.63 3.78 -43.47
CA LYS A 230 25.27 5.10 -43.33
C LYS A 230 26.73 5.05 -43.77
N GLU A 231 27.52 4.07 -43.31
CA GLU A 231 28.91 3.92 -43.74
C GLU A 231 29.02 3.69 -45.25
N ALA A 232 28.13 2.88 -45.83
CA ALA A 232 28.11 2.63 -47.26
C ALA A 232 27.83 3.93 -48.05
N LYS A 233 26.83 4.72 -47.62
CA LYS A 233 26.51 6.01 -48.25
C LYS A 233 27.60 7.07 -48.04
N GLU A 234 28.28 7.08 -46.89
CA GLU A 234 29.42 7.98 -46.64
C GLU A 234 30.61 7.65 -47.55
N LYS A 235 30.92 6.36 -47.74
CA LYS A 235 31.94 5.92 -48.71
C LYS A 235 31.57 6.30 -50.14
N GLU A 236 30.31 6.16 -50.53
CA GLU A 236 29.82 6.58 -51.85
C GLU A 236 29.95 8.10 -52.04
N LEU A 237 29.61 8.88 -51.01
CA LEU A 237 29.76 10.33 -51.04
C LEU A 237 31.22 10.75 -51.20
N GLU A 238 32.14 10.13 -50.46
CA GLU A 238 33.57 10.45 -50.54
C GLU A 238 34.13 10.16 -51.95
N GLN A 239 33.72 9.04 -52.56
CA GLN A 239 34.09 8.71 -53.94
C GLN A 239 33.52 9.72 -54.94
N ASN A 240 32.27 10.15 -54.75
CA ASN A 240 31.65 11.14 -55.60
C ASN A 240 32.30 12.53 -55.46
N LEU A 241 32.71 12.92 -54.24
CA LEU A 241 33.45 14.16 -54.01
C LEU A 241 34.83 14.15 -54.70
N LYS A 242 35.53 13.01 -54.69
CA LYS A 242 36.81 12.85 -55.41
C LYS A 242 36.60 13.03 -56.93
N LYS A 243 35.60 12.35 -57.51
CA LYS A 243 35.26 12.49 -58.94
C LYS A 243 34.91 13.93 -59.33
N ILE A 244 34.20 14.65 -58.47
CA ILE A 244 33.84 16.05 -58.74
C ILE A 244 35.07 16.96 -58.74
N LYS A 245 36.00 16.78 -57.78
CA LYS A 245 37.26 17.54 -57.76
C LYS A 245 38.08 17.30 -59.04
N GLU A 246 38.21 16.05 -59.48
CA GLU A 246 38.90 15.71 -60.72
C GLU A 246 38.26 16.37 -61.95
N LEU A 247 36.93 16.47 -61.98
CA LEU A 247 36.21 17.12 -63.07
C LEU A 247 36.32 18.65 -63.02
N GLU A 248 36.31 19.27 -61.84
CA GLU A 248 36.55 20.72 -61.67
C GLU A 248 37.96 21.11 -62.14
N GLU A 249 38.97 20.28 -61.87
CA GLU A 249 40.33 20.49 -62.39
C GLU A 249 40.39 20.39 -63.92
N LYS A 250 39.66 19.42 -64.50
CA LYS A 250 39.53 19.29 -65.96
C LYS A 250 38.80 20.49 -66.56
N GLU A 251 37.78 21.04 -65.90
CA GLU A 251 37.08 22.25 -66.34
C GLU A 251 38.01 23.47 -66.33
N LYS A 252 38.81 23.67 -65.28
CA LYS A 252 39.81 24.76 -65.23
C LYS A 252 40.83 24.65 -66.37
N LYS A 253 41.37 23.44 -66.60
CA LYS A 253 42.29 23.19 -67.72
C LYS A 253 41.64 23.51 -69.07
N PHE A 254 40.35 23.20 -69.22
CA PHE A 254 39.62 23.50 -70.44
C PHE A 254 39.32 24.99 -70.64
N LYS A 255 38.92 25.73 -69.60
CA LYS A 255 38.76 27.19 -69.71
C LYS A 255 40.05 27.85 -70.19
N ASN A 256 41.19 27.44 -69.64
CA ASN A 256 42.51 27.92 -70.08
C ASN A 256 42.82 27.53 -71.53
N LEU A 257 42.48 26.32 -71.97
CA LEU A 257 42.65 25.89 -73.36
C LEU A 257 41.71 26.61 -74.33
N ASN A 258 40.47 26.88 -73.93
CA ASN A 258 39.50 27.59 -74.74
C ASN A 258 39.85 29.08 -74.87
N GLU A 259 40.37 29.71 -73.82
CA GLU A 259 40.95 31.05 -73.90
C GLU A 259 42.14 31.11 -74.85
N LYS A 260 43.02 30.09 -74.82
CA LYS A 260 44.11 29.95 -75.80
C LYS A 260 43.57 29.79 -77.22
N ALA A 261 42.54 28.97 -77.40
CA ALA A 261 41.88 28.77 -78.70
C ALA A 261 41.32 30.07 -79.27
N ILE A 262 40.61 30.85 -78.46
CA ILE A 262 40.03 32.14 -78.85
C ILE A 262 41.16 33.13 -79.22
N LYS A 263 42.26 33.16 -78.46
CA LYS A 263 43.43 34.00 -78.77
C LYS A 263 44.15 33.56 -80.05
N THR A 264 44.22 32.26 -80.32
CA THR A 264 44.79 31.74 -81.56
C THR A 264 43.86 32.04 -82.75
N GLU A 265 42.55 31.94 -82.56
CA GLU A 265 41.55 32.27 -83.59
C GLU A 265 41.56 33.76 -83.94
N SER A 266 41.68 34.65 -82.95
CA SER A 266 41.86 36.08 -83.20
C SER A 266 43.18 36.38 -83.92
N LYS A 267 44.27 35.66 -83.60
CA LYS A 267 45.55 35.79 -84.31
C LYS A 267 45.45 35.29 -85.75
N ILE A 268 44.71 34.20 -85.99
CA ILE A 268 44.46 33.68 -87.34
C ILE A 268 43.66 34.71 -88.14
N THR A 269 42.56 35.24 -87.61
CA THR A 269 41.75 36.22 -88.34
C THR A 269 42.51 37.51 -88.59
N GLU A 270 43.34 37.97 -87.66
CA GLU A 270 44.21 39.13 -87.84
C GLU A 270 45.29 38.86 -88.91
N THR A 271 45.88 37.67 -88.93
CA THR A 271 46.87 37.28 -89.94
C THR A 271 46.22 37.07 -91.31
N GLU A 272 45.01 36.49 -91.40
CA GLU A 272 44.24 36.38 -92.64
C GLU A 272 43.84 37.75 -93.19
N LYS A 273 43.60 38.73 -92.32
CA LYS A 273 43.35 40.12 -92.71
C LYS A 273 44.61 40.79 -93.27
N LYS A 274 45.75 40.62 -92.60
CA LYS A 274 47.07 41.09 -93.09
C LYS A 274 47.46 40.46 -94.42
N LEU A 275 47.17 39.17 -94.60
CA LEU A 275 47.39 38.46 -95.86
C LEU A 275 46.50 39.00 -97.00
N LYS A 276 45.24 39.38 -96.72
CA LYS A 276 44.36 40.02 -97.70
C LYS A 276 44.79 41.45 -98.03
N GLU A 277 45.35 42.18 -97.07
CA GLU A 277 45.92 43.51 -97.28
C GLU A 277 47.22 43.42 -98.11
N GLU A 278 48.08 42.43 -97.84
CA GLU A 278 49.30 42.13 -98.63
C GLU A 278 49.01 41.47 -99.98
N GLU A 279 47.85 40.84 -100.19
CA GLU A 279 47.44 40.38 -101.54
C GLU A 279 47.16 41.53 -102.51
N ILE A 280 46.91 42.73 -101.99
CA ILE A 280 46.68 43.94 -102.78
C ILE A 280 48.01 44.68 -103.05
N GLU A 281 49.03 44.50 -102.21
CA GLU A 281 50.41 45.01 -102.42
C GLU A 281 51.36 43.86 -102.77
N ILE A 282 51.72 43.68 -104.05
CA ILE A 282 52.63 42.59 -104.49
C ILE A 282 54.03 42.70 -103.82
N LYS A 283 54.19 42.02 -102.68
CA LYS A 283 55.46 41.74 -101.98
C LYS A 283 55.55 40.23 -101.69
N GLU A 284 56.02 39.47 -102.68
CA GLU A 284 56.07 37.99 -102.65
C GLU A 284 56.87 37.41 -101.45
N GLY A 285 57.80 38.17 -100.85
CA GLY A 285 58.64 37.70 -99.74
C GLY A 285 58.00 37.70 -98.34
N GLU A 286 57.02 38.57 -98.07
CA GLU A 286 56.29 38.58 -96.79
C GLU A 286 55.15 37.55 -96.80
N LYS A 287 54.56 37.33 -97.99
CA LYS A 287 53.48 36.37 -98.24
C LYS A 287 53.88 34.94 -97.86
N GLU A 288 55.07 34.48 -98.24
CA GLU A 288 55.51 33.10 -97.94
C GLU A 288 55.75 32.86 -96.43
N LYS A 289 56.19 33.89 -95.69
CA LYS A 289 56.33 33.82 -94.23
C LYS A 289 54.98 33.82 -93.52
N GLN A 290 54.03 34.62 -94.01
CA GLN A 290 52.67 34.65 -93.45
C GLN A 290 51.89 33.37 -93.77
N GLU A 291 52.06 32.77 -94.96
CA GLU A 291 51.46 31.47 -95.32
C GLU A 291 52.02 30.31 -94.47
N LYS A 292 53.33 30.30 -94.18
CA LYS A 292 53.92 29.32 -93.25
C LYS A 292 53.37 29.49 -91.83
N LYS A 293 53.23 30.72 -91.33
CA LYS A 293 52.57 30.99 -90.04
C LYS A 293 51.09 30.60 -90.04
N LEU A 294 50.38 30.83 -91.14
CA LEU A 294 48.97 30.50 -91.27
C LEU A 294 48.74 28.98 -91.30
N THR A 295 49.62 28.23 -91.96
CA THR A 295 49.56 26.77 -92.00
C THR A 295 49.90 26.14 -90.65
N GLU A 296 50.87 26.68 -89.90
CA GLU A 296 51.13 26.28 -88.51
C GLU A 296 49.94 26.58 -87.60
N LEU A 297 49.38 27.79 -87.66
CA LEU A 297 48.21 28.17 -86.86
C LEU A 297 46.96 27.35 -87.23
N LYS A 298 46.78 26.98 -88.51
CA LYS A 298 45.68 26.08 -88.96
C LYS A 298 45.87 24.65 -88.47
N LYS A 299 47.10 24.14 -88.37
CA LYS A 299 47.39 22.85 -87.71
C LYS A 299 47.08 22.90 -86.22
N GLU A 300 47.52 23.95 -85.53
CA GLU A 300 47.24 24.15 -84.10
C GLU A 300 45.73 24.27 -83.84
N LYS A 301 44.98 24.95 -84.72
CA LYS A 301 43.50 25.03 -84.66
C LYS A 301 42.84 23.66 -84.78
N LYS A 302 43.28 22.81 -85.73
CA LYS A 302 42.70 21.46 -85.89
C LYS A 302 42.94 20.59 -84.66
N GLU A 303 44.11 20.64 -84.04
CA GLU A 303 44.37 19.92 -82.79
C GLU A 303 43.49 20.42 -81.63
N ILE A 304 43.26 21.73 -81.57
CA ILE A 304 42.39 22.36 -80.57
C ILE A 304 40.92 21.99 -80.78
N GLU A 305 40.44 21.92 -82.04
CA GLU A 305 39.06 21.51 -82.35
C GLU A 305 38.78 20.04 -82.00
N VAL A 306 39.74 19.15 -82.24
CA VAL A 306 39.62 17.74 -81.83
C VAL A 306 39.48 17.64 -80.31
N LYS A 307 40.33 18.36 -79.56
CA LYS A 307 40.24 18.43 -78.09
C LYS A 307 38.93 19.07 -77.60
N LYS A 308 38.34 20.00 -78.36
CA LYS A 308 37.05 20.65 -78.04
C LYS A 308 35.87 19.69 -78.18
N LYS A 309 35.88 18.81 -79.18
CA LYS A 309 34.84 17.77 -79.37
C LYS A 309 34.92 16.67 -78.32
N GLU A 310 36.11 16.25 -77.92
CA GLU A 310 36.26 15.29 -76.81
C GLU A 310 35.76 15.89 -75.47
N PHE A 311 35.87 17.21 -75.31
CA PHE A 311 35.48 17.88 -74.07
C PHE A 311 33.98 18.18 -73.94
N SER A 312 33.26 18.46 -75.04
CA SER A 312 31.80 18.64 -74.97
C SER A 312 31.10 17.38 -74.44
N ALA A 313 31.62 16.19 -74.77
CA ALA A 313 31.16 14.91 -74.23
C ALA A 313 31.44 14.76 -72.71
N ILE A 314 32.53 15.35 -72.21
CA ILE A 314 32.89 15.35 -70.78
C ILE A 314 32.02 16.36 -70.00
N GLN A 315 31.67 17.49 -70.61
CA GLN A 315 30.86 18.54 -69.99
C GLN A 315 29.41 18.08 -69.73
N VAL A 316 28.83 17.28 -70.63
CA VAL A 316 27.52 16.63 -70.40
C VAL A 316 27.59 15.68 -69.20
N LYS A 317 28.64 14.85 -69.10
CA LYS A 317 28.84 13.93 -67.95
C LYS A 317 29.02 14.68 -66.63
N PHE A 318 29.65 15.85 -66.65
CA PHE A 318 29.83 16.70 -65.46
C PHE A 318 28.51 17.27 -64.95
N ASN A 319 27.65 17.80 -65.83
CA ASN A 319 26.34 18.32 -65.42
C ASN A 319 25.47 17.22 -64.80
N THR A 320 25.46 16.01 -65.38
CA THR A 320 24.73 14.86 -64.81
C THR A 320 25.26 14.45 -63.43
N GLN A 321 26.57 14.52 -63.19
CA GLN A 321 27.15 14.22 -61.88
C GLN A 321 26.88 15.32 -60.84
N LYS A 322 26.82 16.59 -61.26
CA LYS A 322 26.47 17.72 -60.38
C LYS A 322 25.01 17.65 -59.92
N GLU A 323 24.08 17.23 -60.78
CA GLU A 323 22.68 16.99 -60.40
C GLU A 323 22.55 15.84 -59.40
N LYS A 324 23.28 14.74 -59.60
CA LYS A 324 23.33 13.63 -58.63
C LYS A 324 23.85 14.07 -57.25
N LYS A 325 24.84 14.97 -57.19
CA LYS A 325 25.35 15.53 -55.91
C LYS A 325 24.25 16.28 -55.14
N ASN A 326 23.45 17.09 -55.82
CA ASN A 326 22.39 17.87 -55.19
C ASN A 326 21.25 16.99 -54.66
N LEU A 327 20.93 15.88 -55.35
CA LEU A 327 19.95 14.89 -54.90
C LEU A 327 20.45 14.13 -53.66
N ILE A 328 21.71 13.68 -53.65
CA ILE A 328 22.31 12.97 -52.51
C ILE A 328 22.42 13.88 -51.27
N GLY A 329 22.76 15.16 -51.46
CA GLY A 329 22.82 16.14 -50.37
C GLY A 329 21.46 16.35 -49.67
N LYS A 330 20.37 16.40 -50.44
CA LYS A 330 19.00 16.53 -49.90
C LYS A 330 18.51 15.26 -49.18
N GLU A 331 18.93 14.07 -49.62
CA GLU A 331 18.65 12.83 -48.89
C GLU A 331 19.39 12.75 -47.55
N GLN A 332 20.60 13.30 -47.46
CA GLN A 332 21.40 13.29 -46.24
C GLN A 332 20.92 14.29 -45.17
N GLU A 333 20.42 15.47 -45.56
CA GLU A 333 19.77 16.39 -44.60
C GLU A 333 18.55 15.74 -43.95
N LYS A 334 17.69 15.08 -44.74
CA LYS A 334 16.54 14.34 -44.20
C LYS A 334 16.94 13.20 -43.27
N LYS A 335 18.00 12.43 -43.59
CA LYS A 335 18.47 11.34 -42.72
C LYS A 335 19.17 11.86 -41.44
N LYS A 336 19.83 13.02 -41.48
CA LYS A 336 20.44 13.65 -40.28
C LYS A 336 19.40 14.13 -39.26
N GLU A 337 18.17 14.44 -39.68
CA GLU A 337 17.07 14.79 -38.76
C GLU A 337 16.47 13.54 -38.08
N LEU A 338 16.45 12.38 -38.73
CA LEU A 338 15.89 11.13 -38.20
C LEU A 338 16.78 10.45 -37.13
N ILE A 339 18.11 10.55 -37.25
CA ILE A 339 19.05 9.86 -36.36
C ILE A 339 18.98 10.37 -34.90
N PRO A 340 18.90 11.70 -34.62
CA PRO A 340 18.71 12.21 -33.26
C PRO A 340 17.40 11.76 -32.62
N GLU A 341 16.31 11.65 -33.39
CA GLU A 341 15.01 11.17 -32.89
C GLU A 341 15.06 9.70 -32.48
N GLU A 342 15.75 8.85 -33.25
CA GLU A 342 15.91 7.44 -32.90
C GLU A 342 16.85 7.23 -31.70
N ILE A 343 17.94 7.99 -31.59
CA ILE A 343 18.86 7.95 -30.43
C ILE A 343 18.16 8.44 -29.16
N THR A 344 17.45 9.57 -29.21
CA THR A 344 16.66 10.05 -28.06
C THR A 344 15.52 9.10 -27.70
N SER A 345 14.95 8.36 -28.66
CA SER A 345 13.99 7.28 -28.37
C SER A 345 14.64 6.10 -27.64
N LYS A 346 15.93 5.82 -27.89
CA LYS A 346 16.68 4.72 -27.24
C LYS A 346 17.03 5.09 -25.80
N GLU A 347 17.56 6.28 -25.56
CA GLU A 347 17.89 6.77 -24.21
C GLU A 347 16.67 6.75 -23.30
N LYS A 348 15.52 7.24 -23.77
CA LYS A 348 14.24 7.20 -23.04
C LYS A 348 13.75 5.79 -22.74
N MET A 349 14.05 4.82 -23.61
CA MET A 349 13.67 3.41 -23.40
C MET A 349 14.61 2.72 -22.41
N GLU A 350 15.91 3.01 -22.46
CA GLU A 350 16.89 2.50 -21.50
C GLU A 350 16.63 3.05 -20.10
N GLU A 351 16.25 4.31 -19.98
CA GLU A 351 15.85 4.96 -18.73
C GLU A 351 14.61 4.28 -18.12
N LYS A 352 13.54 4.09 -18.92
CA LYS A 352 12.34 3.36 -18.48
C LYS A 352 12.60 1.89 -18.10
N THR A 353 13.58 1.26 -18.74
CA THR A 353 13.95 -0.13 -18.42
C THR A 353 14.66 -0.19 -17.08
N ARG A 354 15.59 0.75 -16.81
CA ARG A 354 16.24 0.88 -15.50
C ARG A 354 15.27 1.19 -14.38
N GLU A 355 14.33 2.11 -14.57
CA GLU A 355 13.30 2.44 -13.57
C GLU A 355 12.50 1.20 -13.17
N LYS A 356 12.07 0.40 -14.15
CA LYS A 356 11.33 -0.84 -13.90
C LYS A 356 12.18 -1.92 -13.22
N GLU A 357 13.47 -2.03 -13.57
CA GLU A 357 14.39 -2.94 -12.88
C GLU A 357 14.61 -2.53 -11.42
N THR A 358 14.67 -1.22 -11.12
CA THR A 358 14.76 -0.72 -9.74
C THR A 358 13.49 -0.98 -8.94
N GLU A 359 12.30 -0.70 -9.51
CA GLU A 359 11.03 -1.02 -8.87
C GLU A 359 10.89 -2.52 -8.60
N LEU A 360 11.31 -3.36 -9.54
CA LEU A 360 11.27 -4.81 -9.37
C LEU A 360 12.19 -5.29 -8.24
N ASN A 361 13.38 -4.70 -8.14
CA ASN A 361 14.32 -5.04 -7.08
C ASN A 361 13.83 -4.58 -5.70
N GLU A 362 13.17 -3.42 -5.60
CA GLU A 362 12.54 -2.97 -4.36
C GLU A 362 11.40 -3.89 -3.92
N ILE A 363 10.54 -4.30 -4.85
CA ILE A 363 9.46 -5.25 -4.57
C ILE A 363 10.02 -6.60 -4.09
N LYS A 364 11.06 -7.13 -4.74
CA LYS A 364 11.73 -8.37 -4.30
C LYS A 364 12.33 -8.25 -2.90
N LYS A 365 12.90 -7.09 -2.57
CA LYS A 365 13.47 -6.83 -1.25
C LYS A 365 12.40 -6.74 -0.15
N MET A 366 11.27 -6.09 -0.44
CA MET A 366 10.11 -6.05 0.47
C MET A 366 9.49 -7.42 0.72
N ILE A 367 9.57 -8.34 -0.25
CA ILE A 367 9.10 -9.72 -0.08
C ILE A 367 10.05 -10.50 0.83
N GLN A 368 11.38 -10.33 0.69
CA GLN A 368 12.37 -11.01 1.53
C GLN A 368 12.43 -10.50 2.97
N GLU A 369 12.10 -9.23 3.23
CA GLU A 369 12.07 -8.67 4.59
C GLU A 369 10.79 -9.05 5.38
N ASN A 370 9.80 -9.67 4.72
CA ASN A 370 8.54 -10.10 5.33
C ASN A 370 8.40 -11.64 5.45
N GLU A 371 9.39 -12.42 5.02
CA GLU A 371 9.58 -13.84 5.41
C GLU A 371 10.32 -13.94 6.76
#